data_AF-A0ABD0QRX5-F1
#
_entry.id   AF-A0ABD0QRX5-F1
#
_cell.length_a   1.000
_cell.length_b   1.000
_cell.length_c   1.000
_cell.angle_alpha   90.00
_cell.angle_beta   90.00
_cell.angle_gamma   90.00
#
_symmetry.space_group_name_H-M   'P 1'
#
loop_
_entity.id
_entity.type
_entity.pdbx_description
1 polymer ?
#
loop_
_entity_poly.entity_id
_entity_poly.type
_entity_poly.pdbx_seq_one_letter_code
_entity_poly.pdbx_strand_id
1 'polypeptide(L)' 'SRFHTVAKDVYLPKPSWGNHTPIFRDAGMQLKAYRYYDPATCGFDFTGALDDIS' A
#
# COMPACT_ATOMS: atom_id res chain seq x y z
N SER A 1 10.46 -15.06 -9.17
CA SER A 1 9.02 -14.77 -9.36
C SER A 1 8.70 -14.89 -10.85
N ARG A 2 7.42 -15.04 -11.20
CA ARG A 2 6.95 -15.17 -12.59
C ARG A 2 7.21 -13.92 -13.45
N PHE A 3 7.33 -12.75 -12.82
CA PHE A 3 7.40 -11.45 -13.50
C PHE A 3 8.55 -10.55 -13.04
N HIS A 4 8.99 -10.67 -11.79
CA HIS A 4 10.06 -9.85 -11.22
C HIS A 4 11.14 -10.73 -10.58
N THR A 5 12.39 -10.36 -10.82
CA THR A 5 13.57 -11.12 -10.35
C THR A 5 14.05 -10.66 -8.98
N VAL A 6 13.67 -9.45 -8.56
CA VAL A 6 14.00 -8.85 -7.27
C VAL A 6 12.71 -8.58 -6.51
N ALA A 7 12.67 -8.94 -5.23
CA ALA A 7 11.57 -8.59 -4.35
C ALA A 7 11.51 -7.06 -4.21
N LYS A 8 10.38 -6.47 -4.58
CA LYS A 8 10.12 -5.04 -4.40
C LYS A 8 9.05 -4.86 -3.32
N ASP A 9 9.25 -3.84 -2.50
CA ASP A 9 8.23 -3.35 -1.58
C ASP A 9 7.18 -2.56 -2.36
N VAL A 10 5.92 -2.84 -2.08
CA VAL A 10 4.76 -2.10 -2.58
C VAL A 10 4.01 -1.56 -1.36
N TYR A 11 3.85 -0.24 -1.31
CA TYR A 11 3.10 0.44 -0.26
C TYR A 11 1.66 0.66 -0.75
N LEU A 12 0.68 0.15 0.01
CA LEU A 12 -0.75 0.30 -0.31
C LEU A 12 -1.45 1.25 0.67
N PRO A 13 -2.36 2.12 0.20
CA PRO A 13 -3.13 2.99 1.08
C PRO A 13 -4.08 2.18 1.96
N LYS A 14 -4.39 2.68 3.15
CA LYS A 14 -5.44 2.15 4.03
C LYS A 14 -6.65 3.11 4.08
N PRO A 15 -7.86 2.68 3.66
CA PRO A 15 -8.17 1.43 2.97
C PRO A 15 -7.69 1.41 1.51
N SER A 16 -7.77 0.23 0.87
CA SER A 16 -7.44 0.01 -0.54
C SER A 16 -8.47 -0.88 -1.25
N TRP A 17 -8.36 -1.00 -2.57
CA TRP A 17 -9.11 -2.01 -3.32
C TRP A 17 -8.75 -3.42 -2.84
N GLY A 18 -9.76 -4.24 -2.54
CA GLY A 18 -9.56 -5.57 -1.94
C GLY A 18 -8.65 -6.51 -2.74
N ASN A 19 -8.56 -6.33 -4.05
CA ASN A 19 -7.72 -7.17 -4.91
C ASN A 19 -6.24 -6.72 -5.00
N HIS A 20 -5.86 -5.54 -4.47
CA HIS A 20 -4.45 -5.15 -4.49
C HIS A 20 -3.56 -6.19 -3.77
N THR A 21 -3.98 -6.65 -2.59
CA THR A 21 -3.22 -7.64 -1.81
C THR A 21 -2.97 -8.95 -2.57
N PRO A 22 -4.00 -9.68 -3.08
CA PRO A 22 -3.77 -10.94 -3.79
C PRO A 22 -2.95 -10.75 -5.08
N ILE A 23 -3.15 -9.67 -5.84
CA ILE A 23 -2.40 -9.41 -7.09
C ILE A 23 -0.90 -9.27 -6.82
N PHE A 24 -0.52 -8.42 -5.86
CA PHE A 24 0.90 -8.17 -5.59
C PHE A 24 1.59 -9.35 -4.89
N ARG A 25 0.84 -10.11 -4.06
CA ARG A 25 1.35 -11.37 -3.50
C ARG A 25 1.59 -12.43 -4.57
N ASP A 26 0.68 -12.58 -5.54
CA ASP A 26 0.85 -13.49 -6.67
C ASP A 26 2.08 -13.10 -7.53
N ALA A 27 2.34 -11.81 -7.69
CA ALA A 27 3.55 -11.30 -8.35
C ALA A 27 4.86 -11.53 -7.56
N GLY A 28 4.76 -11.99 -6.30
CA GLY A 28 5.90 -12.23 -5.40
C GLY A 28 6.48 -10.96 -4.78
N MET A 29 5.67 -9.90 -4.63
CA MET A 29 6.08 -8.64 -4.02
C MET A 29 5.78 -8.60 -2.51
N GLN A 30 6.57 -7.81 -1.78
CA GLN A 30 6.34 -7.55 -0.37
C GLN A 30 5.38 -6.38 -0.22
N LEU A 31 4.37 -6.54 0.64
CA LEU A 31 3.35 -5.52 0.84
C LEU A 31 3.58 -4.79 2.16
N LYS A 32 3.61 -3.47 2.05
CA LYS A 32 3.57 -2.51 3.15
C LYS A 32 2.31 -1.66 3.00
N ALA A 33 1.97 -0.92 4.05
CA ALA A 33 0.78 -0.09 4.03
C ALA A 33 1.07 1.28 4.63
N TYR A 34 0.35 2.28 4.15
CA TYR A 34 0.42 3.65 4.65
C TYR A 34 -0.99 4.20 4.91
N ARG A 35 -1.09 5.09 5.89
CA ARG A 35 -2.32 5.83 6.18
C ARG A 35 -2.71 6.71 4.99
N TYR A 36 -3.98 6.67 4.64
CA TYR A 36 -4.50 7.41 3.48
C TYR A 36 -5.81 8.12 3.80
N TYR A 37 -6.79 7.43 4.38
CA TYR A 37 -8.10 8.03 4.64
C TYR A 37 -8.23 8.49 6.09
N ASP A 38 -8.60 9.76 6.28
CA ASP A 38 -9.01 10.30 7.58
C ASP A 38 -10.55 10.35 7.66
N PRO A 39 -11.18 9.53 8.53
CA PRO A 39 -12.63 9.53 8.72
C PRO A 39 -13.19 10.83 9.30
N ALA A 40 -12.39 11.63 10.01
CA ALA A 40 -12.86 12.88 10.63
C ALA A 40 -13.08 13.99 9.59
N THR A 41 -12.25 14.01 8.55
CA THR A 41 -12.31 15.00 7.46
C THR A 41 -12.91 14.45 6.17
N CYS A 42 -13.15 13.14 6.10
CA CYS A 42 -13.50 12.42 4.88
C CYS A 42 -12.48 12.65 3.74
N GLY A 43 -11.22 12.89 4.10
CA GLY A 43 -10.17 13.36 3.21
C GLY A 43 -8.90 12.52 3.27
N PHE A 44 -7.83 13.08 2.71
CA PHE A 44 -6.50 12.46 2.70
C PHE A 44 -5.74 12.79 3.99
N ASP A 45 -5.31 11.76 4.71
CA ASP A 45 -4.39 11.85 5.86
C ASP A 45 -2.95 12.10 5.38
N PHE A 46 -2.66 13.35 5.00
CA PHE A 46 -1.35 13.73 4.46
C PHE A 46 -0.21 13.49 5.47
N THR A 47 -0.42 13.87 6.73
CA THR A 47 0.58 13.70 7.79
C THR A 47 0.85 12.22 8.04
N GLY A 48 -0.20 11.41 8.20
CA GLY A 48 -0.04 9.98 8.40
C GLY A 48 0.59 9.26 7.21
N ALA A 49 0.29 9.70 5.99
CA ALA A 49 0.94 9.18 4.80
C ALA A 49 2.45 9.45 4.81
N LEU A 50 2.87 10.69 5.09
CA LEU A 50 4.29 11.05 5.15
C LEU A 50 5.03 10.26 6.23
N ASP A 51 4.50 10.23 7.45
CA ASP A 51 5.09 9.48 8.56
C ASP A 51 5.39 8.00 8.20
N ASP A 52 4.56 7.40 7.33
CA ASP A 52 4.66 5.99 6.95
C ASP A 52 5.59 5.75 5.75
N ILE A 53 5.79 6.71 4.84
CA ILE A 53 6.47 6.49 3.54
C ILE A 53 7.59 7.48 3.19
N SER A 54 7.87 8.49 4.02
CA SER A 54 8.97 9.45 3.81
C SER A 54 10.31 8.96 4.34
#